data_AF-A0A6S6R5S1-F1
#
_entry.id   AF-A0A6S6R5S1-F1
#
_cell.length_a   1.000
_cell.length_b   1.000
_cell.length_c   1.000
_cell.angle_alpha   90.00
_cell.angle_beta   90.00
_cell.angle_gamma   90.00
#
_symmetry.space_group_name_H-M   'P 1'
#
loop_
_entity.id
_entity.type
_entity.pdbx_description
1 polymer ?
#
loop_
_entity_poly.entity_id
_entity_poly.type
_entity_poly.pdbx_seq_one_letter_code
_entity_poly.pdbx_strand_id
1 'polypeptide(L)'
;MRGKKRKFLIGAIILFALLIVYLISYKYLIVPYQIKELNDNMVIDGIPYKIGDKMDNLDLDILQDSAWEKDDMYGYFISYYNEAIGTIIFNGYPDYSDEYKFTLFRTKNNDLSVYNIKVGSSTIDARKVLKKNGYKEKDGTYVKGRIHISFNYDINGNIEELTVDLKSTDWFHKGYYK
;
A
#
# COMPACT_ATOMS: atom_id res chain seq x y z
N MET A 1 -21.77 3.57 -48.83
CA MET A 1 -21.44 4.35 -47.60
C MET A 1 -22.04 3.81 -46.29
N ARG A 2 -23.26 3.24 -46.26
CA ARG A 2 -23.89 2.73 -45.01
C ARG A 2 -23.12 1.62 -44.28
N GLY A 3 -22.52 0.68 -45.01
CA GLY A 3 -21.78 -0.46 -44.40
C GLY A 3 -20.52 -0.07 -43.63
N LYS A 4 -19.75 0.94 -44.10
CA LYS A 4 -18.56 1.45 -43.39
C LYS A 4 -18.93 2.12 -42.06
N LYS A 5 -20.01 2.93 -42.04
CA LYS A 5 -20.50 3.58 -40.81
C LYS A 5 -20.98 2.56 -39.76
N ARG A 6 -21.64 1.48 -40.19
CA ARG A 6 -22.13 0.42 -39.29
C ARG A 6 -20.99 -0.40 -38.67
N LYS A 7 -19.96 -0.74 -39.45
CA LYS A 7 -18.74 -1.42 -38.95
C LYS A 7 -17.95 -0.54 -37.97
N PHE A 8 -17.85 0.76 -38.26
CA PHE A 8 -17.24 1.73 -37.35
C PHE A 8 -18.00 1.84 -36.02
N LEU A 9 -19.34 1.92 -36.07
CA LEU A 9 -20.18 1.99 -34.88
C LEU A 9 -20.05 0.74 -33.99
N ILE A 10 -20.05 -0.45 -34.60
CA ILE A 10 -19.85 -1.72 -33.87
C ILE A 10 -18.46 -1.76 -33.24
N GLY A 11 -17.42 -1.36 -33.97
CA GLY A 11 -16.06 -1.28 -33.43
C GLY A 11 -15.95 -0.32 -32.25
N ALA A 12 -16.59 0.85 -32.31
CA ALA A 12 -16.62 1.82 -31.22
C ALA A 12 -17.34 1.27 -29.97
N ILE A 13 -18.47 0.55 -30.15
CA ILE A 13 -19.20 -0.09 -29.04
C ILE A 13 -18.34 -1.16 -28.38
N ILE A 14 -17.65 -2.00 -29.16
CA ILE A 14 -16.76 -3.04 -28.61
C ILE A 14 -15.61 -2.40 -27.83
N LEU A 15 -14.98 -1.36 -28.37
CA LEU A 15 -13.89 -0.66 -27.68
C LEU A 15 -14.38 -0.04 -26.35
N PHE A 16 -15.57 0.55 -26.36
CA PHE A 16 -16.19 1.13 -25.17
C PHE A 16 -16.54 0.06 -24.13
N ALA A 17 -17.09 -1.08 -24.55
CA ALA A 17 -17.37 -2.20 -23.66
C ALA A 17 -16.09 -2.77 -23.03
N LEU A 18 -15.02 -2.92 -23.82
CA LEU A 18 -13.71 -3.35 -23.31
C LEU A 18 -13.12 -2.36 -22.32
N LEU A 19 -13.29 -1.05 -22.57
CA LEU A 19 -12.87 -0.01 -21.62
C LEU A 19 -13.63 -0.13 -20.29
N ILE A 20 -14.95 -0.33 -20.32
CA ILE A 20 -15.75 -0.53 -19.11
C ILE A 20 -15.29 -1.78 -18.35
N VAL A 21 -15.11 -2.92 -19.05
CA VAL A 21 -14.63 -4.16 -18.43
C VAL A 21 -13.26 -3.96 -17.80
N TYR A 22 -12.34 -3.27 -18.47
CA TYR A 22 -11.04 -2.92 -17.92
C TYR A 22 -11.17 -2.07 -16.65
N LEU A 23 -12.01 -1.02 -16.66
CA LEU A 23 -12.22 -0.15 -15.51
C LEU A 23 -12.80 -0.91 -14.30
N ILE A 24 -13.76 -1.82 -14.54
CA ILE A 24 -14.35 -2.67 -13.49
C ILE A 24 -13.31 -3.67 -12.98
N SER A 25 -12.64 -4.39 -13.88
CA SER A 25 -11.69 -5.46 -13.51
C SER A 25 -10.48 -4.91 -12.75
N TYR A 26 -9.96 -3.77 -13.18
CA TYR A 26 -8.87 -3.08 -12.48
C TYR A 26 -9.27 -2.74 -11.04
N LYS A 27 -10.48 -2.21 -10.83
CA LYS A 27 -10.99 -1.79 -9.52
C LYS A 27 -11.28 -2.96 -8.58
N TYR A 28 -12.03 -3.96 -9.06
CA TYR A 28 -12.57 -5.01 -8.18
C TYR A 28 -11.69 -6.25 -8.07
N LEU A 29 -10.69 -6.40 -8.95
CA LEU A 29 -9.84 -7.60 -8.96
C LEU A 29 -8.36 -7.26 -8.73
N ILE A 30 -7.79 -6.33 -9.52
CA ILE A 30 -6.34 -6.12 -9.53
C ILE A 30 -5.84 -5.49 -8.22
N VAL A 31 -6.54 -4.49 -7.69
CA VAL A 31 -6.05 -3.77 -6.52
C VAL A 31 -6.25 -4.53 -5.20
N PRO A 32 -7.43 -5.14 -4.93
CA PRO A 32 -7.56 -6.07 -3.82
C PRO A 32 -6.54 -7.21 -3.89
N TYR A 33 -6.23 -7.68 -5.10
CA TYR A 33 -5.17 -8.67 -5.31
C TYR A 33 -3.78 -8.14 -4.92
N GLN A 34 -3.40 -6.92 -5.30
CA GLN A 34 -2.09 -6.34 -4.93
C GLN A 34 -1.93 -6.12 -3.42
N ILE A 35 -2.99 -5.66 -2.74
CA ILE A 35 -2.98 -5.50 -1.28
C ILE A 35 -2.93 -6.87 -0.60
N LYS A 36 -3.70 -7.84 -1.10
CA LYS A 36 -3.65 -9.22 -0.61
C LYS A 36 -2.24 -9.81 -0.80
N GLU A 37 -1.67 -9.68 -2.00
CA GLU A 37 -0.31 -10.14 -2.33
C GLU A 37 0.71 -9.50 -1.38
N LEU A 38 0.62 -8.20 -1.11
CA LEU A 38 1.46 -7.52 -0.15
C LEU A 38 1.32 -8.14 1.24
N ASN A 39 0.10 -8.21 1.78
CA ASN A 39 -0.15 -8.76 3.11
C ASN A 39 0.29 -10.24 3.25
N ASP A 40 0.12 -11.04 2.19
CA ASP A 40 0.57 -12.44 2.15
C ASP A 40 2.11 -12.57 2.14
N ASN A 41 2.82 -11.51 1.77
CA ASN A 41 4.29 -11.44 1.76
C ASN A 41 4.87 -10.60 2.91
N MET A 42 4.04 -10.20 3.88
CA MET A 42 4.46 -9.49 5.07
C MET A 42 4.56 -10.44 6.25
N VAL A 43 5.67 -10.38 6.96
CA VAL A 43 5.82 -10.96 8.30
C VAL A 43 5.87 -9.78 9.26
N ILE A 44 4.75 -9.55 9.95
CA ILE A 44 4.57 -8.41 10.85
C ILE A 44 4.09 -8.86 12.24
N ASP A 45 4.68 -9.93 12.77
CA ASP A 45 4.35 -10.45 14.10
C ASP A 45 4.40 -9.33 15.15
N GLY A 46 3.33 -9.20 15.94
CA GLY A 46 3.13 -8.08 16.86
C GLY A 46 2.32 -6.90 16.29
N ILE A 47 1.98 -6.92 15.00
CA ILE A 47 0.99 -6.01 14.40
C ILE A 47 -0.30 -6.81 14.13
N PRO A 48 -1.40 -6.52 14.86
CA PRO A 48 -2.62 -7.33 14.79
C PRO A 48 -3.45 -7.08 13.51
N TYR A 49 -3.01 -6.20 12.61
CA TYR A 49 -3.81 -5.69 11.50
C TYR A 49 -3.08 -5.81 10.17
N LYS A 50 -3.87 -5.82 9.09
CA LYS A 50 -3.38 -5.86 7.71
C LYS A 50 -3.52 -4.50 7.03
N ILE A 51 -2.59 -4.22 6.12
CA ILE A 51 -2.66 -3.00 5.32
C ILE A 51 -3.99 -3.00 4.55
N GLY A 52 -4.72 -1.88 4.65
CA GLY A 52 -6.05 -1.68 4.08
C GLY A 52 -7.22 -1.97 5.02
N ASP A 53 -6.99 -2.54 6.22
CA ASP A 53 -8.05 -2.77 7.20
C ASP A 53 -8.67 -1.45 7.67
N LYS A 54 -10.01 -1.45 7.78
CA LYS A 54 -10.77 -0.29 8.30
C LYS A 54 -10.68 -0.24 9.80
N MET A 55 -10.27 0.90 10.34
CA MET A 55 -10.09 1.14 11.76
C MET A 55 -11.35 0.87 12.58
N ASP A 56 -12.54 1.21 12.06
CA ASP A 56 -13.83 0.96 12.71
C ASP A 56 -14.16 -0.52 12.94
N ASN A 57 -13.48 -1.41 12.20
CA ASN A 57 -13.64 -2.86 12.34
C ASN A 57 -12.55 -3.49 13.23
N LEU A 58 -11.68 -2.68 13.83
CA LEU A 58 -10.54 -3.14 14.61
C LEU A 58 -10.80 -2.98 16.10
N ASP A 59 -10.38 -3.98 16.86
CA ASP A 59 -10.33 -3.90 18.31
C ASP A 59 -9.07 -3.14 18.75
N LEU A 60 -9.16 -1.81 18.75
CA LEU A 60 -8.04 -0.92 19.05
C LEU A 60 -7.55 -1.01 20.50
N ASP A 61 -8.32 -1.64 21.39
CA ASP A 61 -7.89 -1.89 22.77
C ASP A 61 -6.68 -2.82 22.80
N ILE A 62 -6.53 -3.71 21.80
CA ILE A 62 -5.33 -4.53 21.61
C ILE A 62 -4.05 -3.66 21.53
N LEU A 63 -4.11 -2.48 20.89
CA LEU A 63 -2.95 -1.60 20.82
C LEU A 63 -2.71 -0.90 22.16
N GLN A 64 -3.77 -0.43 22.80
CA GLN A 64 -3.70 0.27 24.10
C GLN A 64 -3.13 -0.63 25.20
N ASP A 65 -3.47 -1.92 25.17
CA ASP A 65 -2.98 -2.92 26.12
C ASP A 65 -1.55 -3.42 25.79
N SER A 66 -1.02 -3.10 24.61
CA SER A 66 0.22 -3.67 24.07
C SER A 66 1.34 -2.63 23.89
N ALA A 67 1.65 -1.81 24.89
CA ALA A 67 2.77 -0.85 24.87
C ALA A 67 2.83 0.08 23.62
N TRP A 68 1.71 0.25 22.90
CA TRP A 68 1.63 1.19 21.79
C TRP A 68 1.22 2.56 22.32
N GLU A 69 1.98 3.56 21.96
CA GLU A 69 1.68 4.95 22.24
C GLU A 69 0.92 5.54 21.07
N LYS A 70 -0.28 6.07 21.34
CA LYS A 70 -1.07 6.78 20.34
C LYS A 70 -0.54 8.20 20.19
N ASP A 71 -0.24 8.59 18.96
CA ASP A 71 0.02 9.98 18.58
C ASP A 71 -1.00 10.42 17.51
N ASP A 72 -1.82 11.39 17.88
CA ASP A 72 -2.89 11.95 17.06
C ASP A 72 -2.40 13.28 16.46
N MET A 73 -1.91 13.23 15.22
CA MET A 73 -1.42 14.42 14.53
C MET A 73 -2.58 15.21 13.91
N TYR A 74 -3.23 16.01 14.76
CA TYR A 74 -4.17 17.05 14.38
C TYR A 74 -5.35 16.55 13.51
N GLY A 75 -5.81 15.32 13.73
CA GLY A 75 -6.99 14.76 13.04
C GLY A 75 -6.78 14.38 11.58
N TYR A 76 -5.57 14.48 11.01
CA TYR A 76 -5.33 14.04 9.62
C TYR A 76 -5.03 12.54 9.53
N PHE A 77 -4.35 11.99 10.53
CA PHE A 77 -4.06 10.56 10.65
C PHE A 77 -3.87 10.20 12.11
N ILE A 78 -4.16 8.94 12.43
CA ILE A 78 -3.93 8.38 13.77
C ILE A 78 -2.71 7.47 13.67
N SER A 79 -1.67 7.77 14.44
CA SER A 79 -0.48 6.94 14.50
C SER A 79 -0.36 6.22 15.83
N TYR A 80 0.17 5.01 15.77
CA TYR A 80 0.56 4.26 16.95
C TYR A 80 2.03 3.89 16.81
N TYR A 81 2.79 4.11 17.88
CA TYR A 81 4.20 3.79 17.93
C TYR A 81 4.48 2.77 19.03
N ASN A 82 5.28 1.77 18.73
CA ASN A 82 5.83 0.83 19.68
C ASN A 82 7.33 0.71 19.39
N GLU A 83 8.17 0.96 20.39
CA GLU A 83 9.63 1.00 20.21
C GLU A 83 10.19 -0.32 19.66
N ALA A 84 9.63 -1.46 20.06
CA ALA A 84 10.08 -2.78 19.63
C ALA A 84 9.56 -3.16 18.23
N ILE A 85 8.42 -2.63 17.80
CA ILE A 85 7.77 -3.03 16.54
C ILE A 85 7.94 -1.96 15.45
N GLY A 86 7.64 -0.71 15.75
CA GLY A 86 7.70 0.41 14.82
C GLY A 86 6.47 1.32 14.89
N THR A 87 6.16 1.97 13.77
CA THR A 87 5.01 2.86 13.63
C THR A 87 3.99 2.23 12.70
N ILE A 88 2.71 2.28 13.10
CA ILE A 88 1.58 2.08 12.20
C ILE A 88 0.77 3.37 12.12
N ILE A 89 0.22 3.66 10.94
CA ILE A 89 -0.59 4.84 10.70
C ILE A 89 -1.89 4.45 10.03
N PHE A 90 -2.97 4.97 10.60
CA PHE A 90 -4.30 4.95 10.05
C PHE A 90 -4.62 6.31 9.41
N ASN A 91 -5.05 6.31 8.16
CA ASN A 91 -5.37 7.54 7.43
C ASN A 91 -6.67 7.39 6.63
N GLY A 92 -7.46 8.46 6.54
CA GLY A 92 -8.61 8.59 5.65
C GLY A 92 -8.29 9.30 4.32
N TYR A 93 -7.12 9.93 4.21
CA TYR A 93 -6.61 10.60 3.01
C TYR A 93 -5.80 9.63 2.12
N PRO A 94 -5.84 9.74 0.78
CA PRO A 94 -6.60 10.66 -0.08
C PRO A 94 -7.99 10.16 -0.43
N ASP A 95 -8.55 9.26 0.37
CA ASP A 95 -9.77 8.53 0.03
C ASP A 95 -11.05 9.33 0.31
N TYR A 96 -10.92 10.53 0.90
CA TYR A 96 -12.04 11.34 1.38
C TYR A 96 -13.01 10.54 2.25
N SER A 97 -12.55 9.44 2.84
CA SER A 97 -13.42 8.56 3.59
C SER A 97 -13.48 9.03 5.04
N ASP A 98 -14.69 9.11 5.57
CA ASP A 98 -14.96 9.24 7.00
C ASP A 98 -14.38 8.07 7.82
N GLU A 99 -13.88 7.04 7.13
CA GLU A 99 -13.29 5.83 7.70
C GLU A 99 -11.76 5.87 7.60
N TYR A 100 -11.06 5.80 8.74
CA TYR A 100 -9.61 5.62 8.78
C TYR A 100 -9.24 4.18 8.41
N LYS A 101 -8.14 3.99 7.66
CA LYS A 101 -7.65 2.66 7.29
C LYS A 101 -6.17 2.52 7.58
N PHE A 102 -5.71 1.31 7.88
CA PHE A 102 -4.28 1.04 8.09
C PHE A 102 -3.52 1.23 6.76
N THR A 103 -2.83 2.36 6.61
CA THR A 103 -2.20 2.75 5.35
C THR A 103 -0.69 2.62 5.40
N LEU A 104 -0.04 2.82 6.54
CA LEU A 104 1.42 2.86 6.57
C LEU A 104 1.98 2.09 7.74
N PHE A 105 2.97 1.25 7.45
CA PHE A 105 3.80 0.55 8.40
C PHE A 105 5.27 0.97 8.20
N ARG A 106 5.96 1.29 9.30
CA ARG A 106 7.39 1.60 9.30
C ARG A 106 8.08 0.90 10.45
N THR A 107 9.22 0.28 10.22
CA THR A 107 9.94 -0.47 11.26
C THR A 107 11.45 -0.38 11.14
N LYS A 108 12.10 -0.46 12.29
CA LYS A 108 13.54 -0.72 12.47
C LYS A 108 13.82 -2.12 13.05
N ASN A 109 12.77 -2.92 13.25
CA ASN A 109 12.86 -4.28 13.77
C ASN A 109 13.30 -5.24 12.63
N ASN A 110 14.28 -6.09 12.92
CA ASN A 110 14.84 -7.05 11.97
C ASN A 110 14.07 -8.39 11.91
N ASP A 111 13.12 -8.63 12.81
CA ASP A 111 12.23 -9.80 12.80
C ASP A 111 11.06 -9.61 11.83
N LEU A 112 10.76 -8.36 11.45
CA LEU A 112 9.69 -8.03 10.52
C LEU A 112 10.22 -7.96 9.09
N SER A 113 9.41 -8.37 8.12
CA SER A 113 9.83 -8.40 6.72
C SER A 113 8.71 -8.17 5.72
N VAL A 114 9.09 -7.73 4.52
CA VAL A 114 8.21 -7.55 3.36
C VAL A 114 8.88 -8.20 2.16
N TYR A 115 8.28 -9.24 1.57
CA TYR A 115 8.93 -10.09 0.56
C TYR A 115 10.30 -10.64 1.02
N ASN A 116 10.42 -11.03 2.30
CA ASN A 116 11.68 -11.43 2.96
C ASN A 116 12.76 -10.33 3.03
N ILE A 117 12.41 -9.08 2.73
CA ILE A 117 13.28 -7.93 2.94
C ILE A 117 13.07 -7.46 4.37
N LYS A 118 14.15 -7.44 5.16
CA LYS A 118 14.16 -7.03 6.57
C LYS A 118 15.24 -6.01 6.84
N VAL A 119 15.17 -5.36 8.00
CA VAL A 119 16.26 -4.52 8.51
C VAL A 119 17.55 -5.35 8.61
N GLY A 120 18.67 -4.77 8.17
CA GLY A 120 19.96 -5.43 7.97
C GLY A 120 20.14 -6.10 6.60
N SER A 121 19.11 -6.19 5.76
CA SER A 121 19.26 -6.73 4.39
C SER A 121 20.03 -5.76 3.50
N SER A 122 20.81 -6.30 2.56
CA SER A 122 21.44 -5.48 1.53
C SER A 122 20.39 -4.78 0.68
N THR A 123 20.54 -3.47 0.49
CA THR A 123 19.69 -2.71 -0.42
C THR A 123 19.74 -3.30 -1.84
N ILE A 124 20.90 -3.73 -2.33
CA ILE A 124 21.03 -4.30 -3.69
C ILE A 124 20.11 -5.50 -3.89
N ASP A 125 20.01 -6.39 -2.91
CA ASP A 125 19.17 -7.57 -3.01
C ASP A 125 17.69 -7.24 -2.82
N ALA A 126 17.36 -6.33 -1.90
CA ALA A 126 16.01 -5.80 -1.74
C ALA A 126 15.48 -5.20 -3.06
N ARG A 127 16.32 -4.43 -3.78
CA ARG A 127 15.97 -3.88 -5.11
C ARG A 127 15.65 -4.97 -6.12
N LYS A 128 16.43 -6.06 -6.15
CA LYS A 128 16.18 -7.20 -7.06
C LYS A 128 14.86 -7.88 -6.72
N VAL A 129 14.59 -8.12 -5.44
CA VAL A 129 13.34 -8.75 -4.97
C VAL A 129 12.14 -7.90 -5.35
N LEU A 130 12.17 -6.58 -5.11
CA LEU A 130 11.06 -5.68 -5.45
C LEU A 130 10.81 -5.62 -6.96
N LYS A 131 11.89 -5.51 -7.76
CA LYS A 131 11.77 -5.55 -9.24
C LYS A 131 11.19 -6.87 -9.74
N LYS A 132 11.61 -8.00 -9.15
CA LYS A 132 11.07 -9.34 -9.48
C LYS A 132 9.56 -9.44 -9.19
N ASN A 133 9.08 -8.77 -8.14
CA ASN A 133 7.67 -8.71 -7.77
C ASN A 133 6.88 -7.60 -8.49
N GLY A 134 7.46 -6.97 -9.52
CA GLY A 134 6.76 -6.01 -10.39
C GLY A 134 6.72 -4.57 -9.86
N TYR A 135 7.49 -4.25 -8.82
CA TYR A 135 7.65 -2.87 -8.36
C TYR A 135 8.61 -2.10 -9.28
N LYS A 136 8.29 -0.83 -9.52
CA LYS A 136 9.12 0.10 -10.29
C LYS A 136 9.70 1.16 -9.37
N GLU A 137 10.99 1.42 -9.50
CA GLU A 137 11.67 2.46 -8.75
C GLU A 137 11.30 3.84 -9.31
N LYS A 138 10.92 4.76 -8.43
CA LYS A 138 10.61 6.15 -8.71
C LYS A 138 11.05 7.00 -7.52
N ASP A 139 12.01 7.89 -7.74
CA ASP A 139 12.50 8.83 -6.73
C ASP A 139 12.88 8.15 -5.39
N GLY A 140 13.59 7.02 -5.46
CA GLY A 140 14.00 6.23 -4.28
C GLY A 140 12.90 5.39 -3.64
N THR A 141 11.69 5.39 -4.20
CA THR A 141 10.54 4.58 -3.74
C THR A 141 10.19 3.51 -4.77
N TYR A 142 9.86 2.31 -4.30
CA TYR A 142 9.42 1.19 -5.13
C TYR A 142 7.90 1.16 -5.17
N VAL A 143 7.33 1.32 -6.37
CA VAL A 143 5.89 1.51 -6.57
C VAL A 143 5.29 0.36 -7.38
N LYS A 144 4.21 -0.23 -6.87
CA LYS A 144 3.33 -1.16 -7.60
C LYS A 144 1.89 -0.75 -7.35
N GLY A 145 1.26 -0.19 -8.38
CA GLY A 145 -0.06 0.42 -8.24
C GLY A 145 0.01 1.61 -7.27
N ARG A 146 -0.57 1.42 -6.08
CA ARG A 146 -0.68 2.44 -5.02
C ARG A 146 0.09 2.08 -3.75
N ILE A 147 0.77 0.95 -3.79
CA ILE A 147 1.66 0.46 -2.75
C ILE A 147 3.05 1.02 -3.03
N HIS A 148 3.60 1.69 -2.04
CA HIS A 148 4.91 2.28 -2.02
C HIS A 148 5.74 1.54 -0.97
N ILE A 149 6.94 1.13 -1.35
CA ILE A 149 7.92 0.54 -0.44
C ILE A 149 9.19 1.38 -0.53
N SER A 150 9.69 1.83 0.60
CA SER A 150 10.95 2.57 0.68
C SER A 150 11.76 2.07 1.86
N PHE A 151 13.05 2.38 1.85
CA PHE A 151 13.96 2.02 2.92
C PHE A 151 15.03 3.09 3.09
N ASN A 152 15.36 3.37 4.34
CA ASN A 152 16.59 4.07 4.70
C ASN A 152 17.71 3.04 4.86
N TYR A 153 18.96 3.45 4.63
CA TYR A 153 20.09 2.54 4.64
C TYR A 153 21.34 3.17 5.25
N ASP A 154 22.16 2.31 5.85
CA ASP A 154 23.42 2.66 6.50
C ASP A 154 24.51 2.99 5.46
N ILE A 155 25.68 3.40 5.94
CA ILE A 155 26.86 3.67 5.10
C ILE A 155 27.35 2.44 4.31
N ASN A 156 26.99 1.23 4.74
CA ASN A 156 27.36 -0.02 4.10
C ASN A 156 26.31 -0.46 3.05
N GLY A 157 25.21 0.30 2.90
CA GLY A 157 24.12 -0.03 1.99
C GLY A 157 23.19 -1.13 2.50
N ASN A 158 23.12 -1.35 3.82
CA ASN A 158 22.15 -2.22 4.48
C ASN A 158 20.94 -1.42 4.93
N ILE A 159 19.75 -2.01 4.87
CA ILE A 159 18.50 -1.36 5.30
C ILE A 159 18.53 -1.12 6.81
N GLU A 160 18.32 0.13 7.23
CA GLU A 160 18.17 0.51 8.65
C GLU A 160 16.70 0.66 9.04
N GLU A 161 15.85 1.00 8.08
CA GLU A 161 14.42 1.20 8.30
C GLU A 161 13.66 0.80 7.03
N LEU A 162 12.57 0.06 7.21
CA LEU A 162 11.68 -0.37 6.13
C LEU A 162 10.34 0.34 6.29
N THR A 163 9.83 0.91 5.20
CA THR A 163 8.52 1.57 5.15
C THR A 163 7.67 0.97 4.03
N VAL A 164 6.41 0.64 4.37
CA VAL A 164 5.35 0.26 3.45
C VAL A 164 4.22 1.27 3.60
N ASP A 165 3.79 1.84 2.49
CA ASP A 165 2.77 2.89 2.46
C ASP A 165 1.77 2.63 1.34
N LEU A 166 0.50 2.56 1.71
CA LEU A 166 -0.64 2.49 0.82
C LEU A 166 -1.17 3.91 0.62
N LYS A 167 -0.79 4.51 -0.51
CA LYS A 167 -1.10 5.92 -0.80
C LYS A 167 -2.57 6.26 -0.95
N SER A 168 -3.45 5.27 -1.07
CA SER A 168 -4.89 5.43 -1.25
C SER A 168 -5.52 4.04 -1.28
N THR A 169 -6.73 3.92 -0.75
CA THR A 169 -7.66 2.80 -0.97
C THR A 169 -8.85 3.19 -1.85
N ASP A 170 -9.03 4.47 -2.15
CA ASP A 170 -10.01 5.01 -3.09
C ASP A 170 -9.42 5.07 -4.50
N TRP A 171 -9.92 4.17 -5.32
CA TRP A 171 -9.42 3.96 -6.66
C TRP A 171 -10.04 4.93 -7.69
N PHE A 172 -11.10 5.67 -7.35
CA PHE A 172 -11.74 6.64 -8.25
C PHE A 172 -11.01 7.97 -8.27
N HIS A 173 -10.47 8.38 -7.13
CA HIS A 173 -9.79 9.65 -7.01
C HIS A 173 -8.30 9.46 -7.26
N LYS A 174 -7.75 10.19 -8.24
CA LYS A 174 -6.30 10.42 -8.23
C LYS A 174 -6.07 11.28 -7.00
N GLY A 175 -5.31 10.79 -6.02
CA GLY A 175 -4.88 11.55 -4.83
C GLY A 175 -4.02 12.78 -5.16
N TYR A 176 -4.57 13.66 -5.97
CA TYR A 176 -4.12 15.00 -6.29
C TYR A 176 -5.28 15.91 -5.97
N TYR A 177 -5.33 16.37 -4.74
CA TYR A 177 -6.01 17.62 -4.45
C TYR A 177 -4.91 18.64 -4.23
N LYS A 178 -5.03 19.75 -4.96
CA LYS A 178 -4.09 20.87 -4.98
C LYS A 178 -3.87 21.44 -3.59
#